data_AF-A0A7W4IN42-F1
#
_entry.id   AF-A0A7W4IN42-F1
#
_cell.length_a   1.000
_cell.length_b   1.000
_cell.length_c   1.000
_cell.angle_alpha   90.00
_cell.angle_beta   90.00
_cell.angle_gamma   90.00
#
_symmetry.space_group_name_H-M   'P 1'
#
loop_
_entity.id
_entity.type
_entity.pdbx_description
1 polymer ?
#
loop_
_entity_poly.entity_id
_entity_poly.type
_entity_poly.pdbx_seq_one_letter_code
_entity_poly.pdbx_strand_id
1 'polypeptide(L)'
;MSKLQAPSHPMPDQEGHYWAKWCIASDGTRDGDELTPSNKWEIVQVNDNNGEEMMRFTVSVPGVEAAQWLDCFVWGPRVPEYRG
;
A
#
# COMPACT_ATOMS: atom_id res chain seq x y z
N MET A 1 18.93 19.72 8.29
CA MET A 1 18.88 18.83 7.11
C MET A 1 18.39 17.47 7.59
N SER A 2 17.12 17.13 7.39
CA SER A 2 16.60 15.81 7.76
C SER A 2 17.09 14.79 6.73
N LYS A 3 17.86 13.81 7.19
CA LYS A 3 18.23 12.62 6.40
C LYS A 3 16.93 11.87 6.08
N LEU A 4 16.50 11.86 4.82
CA LEU A 4 15.53 10.88 4.33
C LEU A 4 16.28 9.56 4.20
N GLN A 5 16.32 8.79 5.29
CA GLN A 5 16.90 7.46 5.32
C GLN A 5 15.79 6.48 4.88
N ALA A 6 15.97 5.85 3.71
CA ALA A 6 15.05 4.84 3.21
C ALA A 6 14.94 3.67 4.21
N PRO A 7 13.74 3.12 4.33
CA PRO A 7 13.65 1.70 4.05
C PRO A 7 12.58 1.50 2.99
N SER A 8 13.00 1.16 1.76
CA SER A 8 12.11 0.44 0.85
C SER A 8 12.01 -0.98 1.42
N HIS A 9 11.07 -1.20 2.35
CA HIS A 9 10.75 -2.57 2.72
C HIS A 9 10.37 -3.32 1.43
N PRO A 10 10.66 -4.62 1.35
CA PRO A 10 10.25 -5.39 0.18
C PRO A 10 8.74 -5.29 0.02
N MET A 11 8.30 -5.37 -1.23
CA MET A 11 6.90 -5.51 -1.54
C MET A 11 6.31 -6.68 -0.74
N PRO A 12 5.14 -6.51 -0.11
CA PRO A 12 4.48 -7.59 0.62
C PRO A 12 4.27 -8.84 -0.23
N ASP A 13 4.57 -10.00 0.35
CA ASP A 13 4.38 -11.33 -0.23
C ASP A 13 3.28 -12.15 0.48
N GLN A 14 2.58 -11.51 1.41
CA GLN A 14 1.51 -12.10 2.21
C GLN A 14 0.52 -11.02 2.67
N GLU A 15 -0.70 -11.46 2.97
CA GLU A 15 -1.79 -10.64 3.49
C GLU A 15 -1.46 -9.96 4.83
N GLY A 16 -2.16 -8.87 5.14
CA GLY A 16 -2.11 -8.21 6.43
C GLY A 16 -2.01 -6.69 6.35
N HIS A 17 -1.70 -6.06 7.47
CA HIS A 17 -1.61 -4.61 7.58
C HIS A 17 -0.16 -4.15 7.48
N TYR A 18 0.09 -3.11 6.67
CA TYR A 18 1.43 -2.58 6.42
C TYR A 18 1.39 -1.06 6.44
N TRP A 19 2.48 -0.43 6.89
CA TRP A 19 2.71 0.97 6.60
C TRP A 19 3.04 1.13 5.11
N ALA A 20 2.42 2.08 4.43
CA ALA A 20 2.70 2.39 3.03
C ALA A 20 2.57 3.89 2.75
N LYS A 21 3.23 4.36 1.70
CA LYS A 21 2.93 5.64 1.04
C LYS A 21 2.33 5.35 -0.32
N TRP A 22 1.15 5.89 -0.57
CA TRP A 22 0.46 5.73 -1.85
C TRP A 22 1.03 6.71 -2.88
N CYS A 23 1.73 6.19 -3.89
CA CYS A 23 2.50 7.00 -4.82
C CYS A 23 1.78 7.25 -6.15
N ILE A 24 1.06 6.26 -6.65
CA ILE A 24 0.35 6.30 -7.93
C ILE A 24 -0.98 5.58 -7.74
N ALA A 25 -2.07 6.17 -8.19
CA ALA A 25 -3.36 5.49 -8.18
C ALA A 25 -3.47 4.47 -9.33
N SER A 26 -4.10 3.32 -9.08
CA SER A 26 -4.52 2.39 -10.12
C SER A 26 -5.52 3.06 -11.07
N ASP A 27 -5.51 2.64 -12.33
CA ASP A 27 -6.42 3.16 -13.36
C ASP A 27 -7.89 3.11 -12.93
N GLY A 28 -8.60 4.21 -13.17
CA GLY A 28 -10.02 4.33 -12.83
C GLY A 28 -10.30 4.65 -11.36
N THR A 29 -9.27 4.83 -10.52
CA THR A 29 -9.46 5.28 -9.14
C THR A 29 -9.99 6.71 -9.12
N ARG A 30 -11.18 6.91 -8.54
CA ARG A 30 -11.76 8.25 -8.33
C ARG A 30 -10.81 9.11 -7.49
N ASP A 31 -10.59 10.35 -7.93
CA ASP A 31 -9.72 11.35 -7.29
C ASP A 31 -8.24 10.90 -7.12
N GLY A 32 -7.81 9.86 -7.84
CA GLY A 32 -6.47 9.28 -7.73
C GLY A 32 -5.35 10.30 -7.99
N ASP A 33 -5.49 11.13 -9.02
CA ASP A 33 -4.52 12.18 -9.37
C ASP A 33 -4.47 13.33 -8.34
N GLU A 34 -5.53 13.53 -7.57
CA GLU A 34 -5.57 14.54 -6.51
C GLU A 34 -4.97 14.02 -5.20
N LEU A 35 -5.13 12.71 -4.94
CA LEU A 35 -4.71 12.04 -3.71
C LEU A 35 -3.31 11.44 -3.81
N THR A 36 -2.77 11.27 -5.03
CA THR A 36 -1.43 10.71 -5.27
C THR A 36 -0.53 11.68 -6.06
N PRO A 37 0.78 11.75 -5.76
CA PRO A 37 1.47 11.01 -4.69
C PRO A 37 1.15 11.58 -3.30
N SER A 38 0.82 10.69 -2.37
CA SER A 38 0.69 11.04 -0.96
C SER A 38 2.08 11.18 -0.33
N ASN A 39 2.27 12.20 0.49
CA ASN A 39 3.49 12.38 1.29
C ASN A 39 3.38 11.76 2.70
N LYS A 40 2.23 11.13 3.02
CA LYS A 40 1.93 10.56 4.34
C LYS A 40 2.14 9.05 4.34
N TRP A 41 2.55 8.53 5.50
CA TRP A 41 2.50 7.11 5.79
C TRP A 41 1.13 6.77 6.34
N GLU A 42 0.51 5.74 5.79
CA GLU A 42 -0.81 5.25 6.21
C GLU A 42 -0.77 3.75 6.37
N ILE A 43 -1.61 3.21 7.25
CA ILE A 43 -1.79 1.76 7.37
C ILE A 43 -2.76 1.33 6.28
N VAL A 44 -2.30 0.45 5.40
CA VAL A 44 -3.09 -0.16 4.34
C VAL A 44 -3.24 -1.66 4.59
N GLN A 45 -4.29 -2.25 4.03
CA GLN A 45 -4.53 -3.69 4.11
C GLN A 45 -4.16 -4.35 2.78
N VAL A 46 -3.26 -5.32 2.82
CA VAL A 46 -2.95 -6.23 1.71
C VAL A 46 -3.88 -7.43 1.81
N ASN A 47 -4.61 -7.70 0.73
CA ASN A 47 -5.61 -8.77 0.62
C ASN A 47 -5.19 -9.78 -0.44
N ASP A 48 -5.50 -11.07 -0.22
CA ASP A 48 -5.47 -12.06 -1.30
C ASP A 48 -6.59 -11.73 -2.31
N ASN A 49 -6.21 -11.64 -3.58
CA ASN A 49 -7.09 -11.37 -4.71
C ASN A 49 -7.41 -12.64 -5.51
N ASN A 50 -7.00 -13.82 -5.01
CA ASN A 50 -7.09 -15.12 -5.68
C ASN A 50 -6.45 -15.13 -7.08
N GLY A 51 -5.51 -14.22 -7.33
CA GLY A 51 -4.75 -14.14 -8.57
C GLY A 51 -3.41 -14.88 -8.48
N GLU A 52 -2.65 -14.84 -9.57
CA GLU A 52 -1.29 -15.37 -9.63
C GLU A 52 -0.26 -14.25 -9.72
N GLU A 53 0.95 -14.51 -9.23
CA GLU A 53 2.10 -13.61 -9.31
C GLU A 53 1.77 -12.15 -8.92
N MET A 54 1.89 -11.21 -9.86
CA MET A 54 1.67 -9.77 -9.64
C MET A 54 0.20 -9.41 -9.40
N MET A 55 -0.75 -10.29 -9.76
CA MET A 55 -2.19 -10.09 -9.53
C MET A 55 -2.69 -10.79 -8.27
N ARG A 56 -1.79 -11.48 -7.55
CA ARG A 56 -2.15 -12.26 -6.35
C ARG A 56 -2.68 -11.39 -5.22
N PHE A 57 -2.16 -10.18 -5.06
CA PHE A 57 -2.55 -9.32 -3.95
C PHE A 57 -3.07 -7.97 -4.44
N THR A 58 -4.01 -7.43 -3.68
CA THR A 58 -4.49 -6.05 -3.82
C THR A 58 -4.37 -5.31 -2.50
N VAL A 59 -4.43 -3.98 -2.56
CA VAL A 59 -4.26 -3.10 -1.42
C VAL A 59 -5.50 -2.23 -1.23
N SER A 60 -6.10 -2.29 -0.04
CA SER A 60 -7.15 -1.36 0.37
C SER A 60 -6.53 -0.15 1.06
N VAL A 61 -6.75 1.03 0.49
CA VAL A 61 -6.34 2.32 1.08
C VAL A 61 -7.56 2.95 1.79
N PRO A 62 -7.43 3.38 3.05
CA PRO A 62 -8.54 4.01 3.77
C PRO A 62 -9.14 5.19 3.00
N GLY A 63 -10.46 5.18 2.81
CA GLY A 63 -11.19 6.24 2.11
C GLY A 63 -11.13 6.17 0.58
N VAL A 64 -10.44 5.19 0.02
CA VAL A 64 -10.36 4.96 -1.43
C VAL A 64 -11.24 3.77 -1.80
N GLU A 65 -12.13 3.98 -2.76
CA GLU A 65 -13.12 2.98 -3.17
C GLU A 65 -12.49 1.83 -3.97
N ALA A 66 -11.51 2.15 -4.81
CA ALA A 66 -10.84 1.19 -5.67
C ALA A 66 -9.67 0.50 -4.96
N ALA A 67 -9.55 -0.82 -5.15
CA ALA A 67 -8.36 -1.56 -4.77
C ALA A 67 -7.15 -1.10 -5.60
N GLN A 68 -5.99 -1.07 -4.96
CA GLN A 68 -4.74 -0.62 -5.55
C GLN A 68 -3.78 -1.80 -5.75
N TRP A 69 -2.86 -1.68 -6.72
CA TRP A 69 -1.84 -2.70 -6.96
C TRP A 69 -0.64 -2.51 -6.04
N LEU A 70 0.14 -3.56 -5.80
CA LEU A 70 1.27 -3.51 -4.86
C LEU A 70 2.37 -2.51 -5.29
N ASP A 71 2.54 -2.29 -6.59
CA ASP A 71 3.54 -1.39 -7.19
C ASP A 71 3.12 0.10 -7.13
N CYS A 72 1.88 0.40 -6.75
CA CYS A 72 1.39 1.75 -6.47
C CYS A 72 2.02 2.40 -5.22
N PHE A 73 2.85 1.68 -4.45
CA PHE A 73 3.27 2.07 -3.11
C PHE A 73 4.78 2.02 -2.88
N VAL A 74 5.23 2.89 -1.96
CA VAL A 74 6.45 2.67 -1.20
C VAL A 74 6.09 2.00 0.12
N TRP A 75 6.73 0.86 0.39
CA TRP A 75 6.39 0.00 1.52
C TRP A 75 7.24 0.27 2.76
N GLY A 76 6.55 0.25 3.91
CA GLY A 76 7.09 0.24 5.26
C GLY A 76 6.91 -1.13 5.91
N PRO A 77 7.19 -1.24 7.22
CA PRO A 77 7.10 -2.52 7.92
C PRO A 77 5.66 -3.03 8.04
N ARG A 78 5.50 -4.36 8.14
CA ARG A 78 4.25 -5.01 8.55
C ARG A 78 3.86 -4.53 9.95
N VAL A 79 2.59 -4.20 10.14
CA VAL A 79 2.00 -3.87 11.43
C VAL A 79 1.79 -5.18 12.19
N PRO A 80 2.31 -5.32 13.42
CA PRO A 80 2.07 -6.50 14.23
C PRO A 80 0.58 -6.70 14.49
N GLU A 81 0.11 -7.94 14.38
CA GLU A 81 -1.24 -8.29 14.81
C GLU A 81 -1.34 -8.13 16.33
N TYR A 82 -2.44 -7.52 16.78
CA TYR A 82 -2.71 -7.45 18.21
C TYR A 82 -3.02 -8.87 18.72
N ARG A 83 -2.13 -9.39 19.55
CA ARG A 83 -2.38 -10.61 20.32
C ARG A 83 -2.76 -10.17 21.73
N GLY A 84 -4.03 -10.41 22.08
CA GLY A 84 -4.56 -10.17 23.43
C GLY A 84 -3.96 -11.09 24.47
#